data_AF-A0A7Y2GCD2-F1
#
_entry.id   AF-A0A7Y2GCD2-F1
#
_cell.length_a   1.000
_cell.length_b   1.000
_cell.length_c   1.000
_cell.angle_alpha   90.00
_cell.angle_beta   90.00
_cell.angle_gamma   90.00
#
_symmetry.space_group_name_H-M   'P 1'
#
loop_
_entity.id
_entity.type
_entity.pdbx_description
1 polymer ?
#
loop_
_entity_poly.entity_id
_entity_poly.type
_entity_poly.pdbx_seq_one_letter_code
_entity_poly.pdbx_strand_id
1 'polypeptide(L)'
;MTDDAFVPGSSTARDRLVVAGAYLLALIVSALVGMYVSDLPPIWVAALADLVGTALIFEFSLRLDNSSVYDPYWSVAPVVIAAYWWLVGVGADVLIRPAIVLALVLVWAVRLTMNWVRRWNGLRDEDWRYVMLRERHGKRYWVVSWMGIHLLPTVLVFL
;
A
#
# COMPACT_ATOMS: atom_id res chain seq x y z
N MET A 1 -27.90 -26.33 5.33
CA MET A 1 -26.51 -26.75 5.08
C MET A 1 -26.41 -26.99 3.58
N THR A 2 -26.34 -25.90 2.83
CA THR A 2 -26.13 -25.95 1.38
C THR A 2 -24.64 -25.83 1.18
N ASP A 3 -24.06 -26.86 0.58
CA ASP A 3 -22.71 -26.84 0.04
C ASP A 3 -22.62 -25.68 -0.97
N ASP A 4 -22.06 -24.56 -0.54
CA ASP A 4 -21.55 -23.54 -1.45
C ASP A 4 -20.31 -24.13 -2.12
N ALA A 5 -20.58 -24.84 -3.22
CA ALA A 5 -19.57 -25.32 -4.13
C ALA A 5 -18.61 -24.16 -4.46
N PHE A 6 -17.34 -24.36 -4.14
CA PHE A 6 -16.23 -23.52 -4.57
C PHE A 6 -16.31 -23.33 -6.09
N VAL A 7 -16.84 -22.19 -6.52
CA VAL A 7 -16.74 -21.74 -7.92
C VAL A 7 -15.31 -21.25 -8.11
N PRO A 8 -14.49 -21.86 -9.00
CA PRO A 8 -13.14 -21.37 -9.23
C PRO A 8 -13.23 -19.98 -9.86
N GLY A 9 -13.07 -18.94 -9.04
CA GLY A 9 -12.73 -17.60 -9.49
C GLY A 9 -11.33 -17.61 -10.13
N SER A 10 -10.96 -16.49 -10.76
CA SER A 10 -9.61 -16.22 -11.27
C SER A 10 -8.52 -16.84 -10.40
N SER A 11 -7.48 -17.43 -11.01
CA SER A 11 -6.39 -18.00 -10.24
C SER A 11 -5.80 -16.90 -9.34
N THR A 12 -5.68 -17.18 -8.04
CA THR A 12 -5.11 -16.24 -7.05
C THR A 12 -3.73 -15.72 -7.46
N ALA A 13 -3.01 -16.46 -8.30
CA ALA A 13 -1.77 -16.02 -8.94
C ALA A 13 -1.98 -14.83 -9.89
N ARG A 14 -2.96 -14.89 -10.81
CA ARG A 14 -3.28 -13.79 -11.73
C ARG A 14 -3.68 -12.53 -10.97
N ASP A 15 -4.53 -12.68 -9.95
CA ASP A 15 -5.03 -11.55 -9.16
C ASP A 15 -3.89 -10.87 -8.38
N ARG A 16 -2.95 -11.66 -7.84
CA ARG A 16 -1.72 -11.13 -7.23
C ARG A 16 -0.82 -10.40 -8.23
N LEU A 17 -0.74 -10.85 -9.48
CA LEU A 17 0.01 -10.13 -10.53
C LEU A 17 -0.63 -8.79 -10.86
N VAL A 18 -1.96 -8.70 -10.86
CA VAL A 18 -2.67 -7.42 -11.04
C VAL A 18 -2.33 -6.45 -9.91
N VAL A 19 -2.39 -6.91 -8.65
CA VAL A 19 -2.01 -6.09 -7.48
C VAL A 19 -0.53 -5.68 -7.55
N ALA A 20 0.36 -6.61 -7.88
CA ALA A 20 1.78 -6.30 -8.04
C ALA A 20 2.04 -5.26 -9.15
N GLY A 21 1.31 -5.34 -10.26
CA GLY A 21 1.36 -4.35 -11.34
C GLY A 21 0.87 -2.97 -10.90
N ALA A 22 -0.23 -2.91 -10.14
CA ALA A 22 -0.71 -1.67 -9.54
C ALA A 22 0.35 -1.03 -8.62
N TYR A 23 1.04 -1.85 -7.83
CA TYR A 23 2.07 -1.39 -6.90
C TYR A 23 3.30 -0.88 -7.64
N LEU A 24 3.75 -1.62 -8.65
CA LEU A 24 4.85 -1.19 -9.49
C LEU A 24 4.54 0.15 -10.15
N LEU A 25 3.33 0.32 -10.70
CA LEU A 25 2.91 1.59 -11.27
C LEU A 25 2.87 2.72 -10.23
N ALA A 26 2.29 2.47 -9.05
CA ALA A 26 2.25 3.45 -7.96
C ALA A 26 3.66 3.88 -7.56
N LEU A 27 4.60 2.94 -7.39
CA LEU A 27 5.99 3.22 -7.04
C LEU A 27 6.72 4.01 -8.13
N ILE A 28 6.52 3.65 -9.41
CA ILE A 28 7.09 4.40 -10.53
C ILE A 28 6.58 5.84 -10.53
N VAL A 29 5.26 6.04 -10.42
CA VAL A 29 4.69 7.40 -10.43
C VAL A 29 5.12 8.18 -9.19
N SER A 30 5.14 7.58 -8.01
CA SER A 30 5.68 8.21 -6.79
C SER A 30 7.14 8.65 -6.96
N ALA A 31 7.99 7.81 -7.57
CA ALA A 31 9.37 8.16 -7.86
C ALA A 31 9.49 9.30 -8.88
N LEU A 32 8.69 9.28 -9.95
CA LEU A 32 8.62 10.36 -10.95
C LEU A 32 8.18 11.68 -10.30
N VAL A 33 7.16 11.66 -9.45
CA VAL A 33 6.73 12.83 -8.68
C VAL A 33 7.85 13.32 -7.77
N GLY A 34 8.49 12.42 -7.02
CA GLY A 34 9.60 12.78 -6.14
C GLY A 34 10.77 13.44 -6.87
N MET A 35 11.10 12.97 -8.08
CA MET A 35 12.09 13.61 -8.95
C MET A 35 11.60 14.96 -9.50
N TYR A 36 10.32 15.09 -9.84
CA TYR A 36 9.75 16.34 -10.35
C TYR A 36 9.69 17.44 -9.29
N VAL A 37 9.46 17.09 -8.03
CA VAL A 37 9.40 18.05 -6.90
C VAL A 37 10.69 18.08 -6.07
N SER A 38 11.82 17.61 -6.61
CA SER A 38 13.08 17.44 -5.86
C SER A 38 13.66 18.72 -5.27
N ASP A 39 13.24 19.89 -5.77
CA ASP A 39 13.65 21.20 -5.24
C ASP A 39 12.99 21.55 -3.89
N LEU A 40 11.97 20.79 -3.48
CA LEU A 40 11.34 20.94 -2.17
C LEU A 40 12.21 20.32 -1.05
N PRO A 41 12.01 20.74 0.21
CA PRO A 41 12.63 20.06 1.34
C PRO A 41 12.31 18.55 1.33
N PRO A 42 13.26 17.65 1.68
CA PRO A 42 13.09 16.19 1.52
C PRO A 42 11.82 15.60 2.15
N ILE A 43 11.38 16.17 3.28
CA ILE A 43 10.13 15.76 3.93
C ILE A 43 8.90 15.97 3.03
N TRP A 44 8.85 17.08 2.28
CA TRP A 44 7.74 17.37 1.36
C TRP A 44 7.80 16.51 0.10
N VAL A 45 9.00 16.20 -0.38
CA VAL A 45 9.19 15.25 -1.49
C VAL A 45 8.61 13.88 -1.10
N ALA A 46 8.99 13.37 0.08
CA ALA A 46 8.48 12.10 0.59
C ALA A 46 6.96 12.13 0.80
N ALA A 47 6.42 13.20 1.42
CA ALA A 47 4.99 13.34 1.68
C ALA A 47 4.15 13.32 0.39
N LEU A 48 4.59 14.08 -0.63
CA LEU A 48 3.87 14.16 -1.91
C LEU A 48 3.97 12.84 -2.69
N ALA A 49 5.14 12.21 -2.70
CA ALA A 49 5.33 10.92 -3.35
C ALA A 49 4.46 9.81 -2.70
N ASP A 50 4.38 9.78 -1.37
CA ASP A 50 3.58 8.81 -0.61
C ASP A 50 2.07 9.04 -0.79
N LEU A 51 1.63 10.31 -0.78
CA LEU A 51 0.24 10.68 -1.01
C LEU A 51 -0.21 10.34 -2.44
N VAL A 52 0.62 10.61 -3.45
CA VAL A 52 0.30 10.25 -4.86
C VAL A 52 0.24 8.73 -5.03
N GLY A 53 1.19 8.00 -4.44
CA GLY A 53 1.18 6.54 -4.48
C GLY A 53 -0.08 5.96 -3.85
N THR A 54 -0.46 6.48 -2.68
CA THR A 54 -1.70 6.14 -1.99
C THR A 54 -2.94 6.45 -2.84
N ALA A 55 -2.99 7.62 -3.48
CA ALA A 55 -4.10 8.00 -4.36
C ALA A 55 -4.22 7.06 -5.57
N LEU A 56 -3.10 6.61 -6.14
CA LEU A 56 -3.11 5.62 -7.22
C LEU A 56 -3.63 4.26 -6.75
N ILE A 57 -3.22 3.79 -5.58
CA ILE A 57 -3.74 2.54 -5.02
C ILE A 57 -5.23 2.65 -4.68
N PHE A 58 -5.67 3.81 -4.21
CA PHE A 58 -7.11 4.06 -4.02
C PHE A 58 -7.87 3.99 -5.35
N GLU A 59 -7.33 4.57 -6.42
CA GLU A 59 -7.92 4.46 -7.77
C GLU A 59 -7.99 3.00 -8.25
N PHE A 60 -6.97 2.18 -7.99
CA PHE A 60 -7.03 0.74 -8.26
C PHE A 60 -8.08 0.04 -7.40
N SER A 61 -8.20 0.41 -6.12
CA SER A 61 -9.23 -0.14 -5.23
C SER A 61 -10.64 0.18 -5.73
N LEU A 62 -10.86 1.39 -6.28
CA LEU A 62 -12.13 1.77 -6.94
C LEU A 62 -12.42 0.89 -8.17
N ARG A 63 -11.44 0.74 -9.07
CA ARG A 63 -11.61 -0.01 -10.33
C ARG A 63 -11.77 -1.51 -10.12
N LEU A 64 -11.11 -2.04 -9.09
CA LEU A 64 -11.17 -3.44 -8.70
C LEU A 64 -12.32 -3.73 -7.72
N ASP A 65 -13.04 -2.70 -7.28
CA ASP A 65 -14.09 -2.74 -6.24
C ASP A 65 -13.64 -3.48 -4.97
N ASN A 66 -12.39 -3.28 -4.54
CA ASN A 66 -11.79 -4.03 -3.44
C ASN A 66 -10.76 -3.17 -2.68
N SER A 67 -11.10 -2.74 -1.46
CA SER A 67 -10.19 -1.97 -0.60
C SER A 67 -9.06 -2.81 0.02
N SER A 68 -9.16 -4.14 0.01
CA SER A 68 -8.06 -5.01 0.47
C SER A 68 -6.84 -4.99 -0.44
N VAL A 69 -6.95 -4.35 -1.61
CA VAL A 69 -5.81 -4.04 -2.47
C VAL A 69 -4.85 -3.07 -1.80
N TYR A 70 -5.27 -2.27 -0.82
CA TYR A 70 -4.38 -1.37 -0.06
C TYR A 70 -3.64 -2.06 1.10
N ASP A 71 -4.13 -3.20 1.58
CA ASP A 71 -3.60 -3.86 2.79
C ASP A 71 -2.12 -4.25 2.74
N PRO A 72 -1.55 -4.71 1.61
CA PRO A 72 -0.10 -4.90 1.54
C PRO A 72 0.64 -3.61 1.16
N TYR A 73 -0.03 -2.53 0.76
CA TYR A 73 0.62 -1.32 0.26
C TYR A 73 1.16 -0.49 1.41
N TRP A 74 0.37 -0.33 2.48
CA TRP A 74 0.80 0.40 3.67
C TRP A 74 1.98 -0.26 4.40
N SER A 75 2.26 -1.55 4.15
CA SER A 75 3.50 -2.20 4.61
C SER A 75 4.68 -2.04 3.64
N VAL A 76 4.43 -1.81 2.34
CA VAL A 76 5.47 -1.59 1.32
C VAL A 76 5.96 -0.13 1.31
N ALA A 77 5.07 0.85 1.46
CA ALA A 77 5.43 2.27 1.44
C ALA A 77 6.54 2.65 2.47
N PRO A 78 6.52 2.18 3.74
CA PRO A 78 7.59 2.41 4.72
C PRO A 78 8.99 2.00 4.25
N VAL A 79 9.10 0.89 3.49
CA VAL A 79 10.38 0.41 2.96
C VAL A 79 10.96 1.44 1.99
N VAL A 80 10.12 1.97 1.11
CA VAL A 80 10.51 2.95 0.09
C VAL A 80 10.85 4.29 0.73
N ILE A 81 10.06 4.72 1.73
CA ILE A 81 10.34 5.93 2.51
C ILE A 81 11.66 5.80 3.28
N ALA A 82 11.92 4.65 3.93
CA ALA A 82 13.18 4.40 4.62
C ALA A 82 14.38 4.38 3.67
N ALA A 83 14.23 3.80 2.47
CA ALA A 83 15.25 3.83 1.44
C ALA A 83 15.51 5.26 0.93
N TYR A 84 14.45 6.05 0.73
CA TYR A 84 14.57 7.47 0.37
C TYR A 84 15.35 8.25 1.42
N TRP A 85 15.03 8.09 2.71
CA TRP A 85 15.76 8.76 3.80
C TRP A 85 17.23 8.37 3.88
N TRP A 86 17.56 7.10 3.57
CA TRP A 86 18.96 6.71 3.45
C TRP A 86 19.64 7.46 2.31
N LEU A 87 19.01 7.55 1.14
CA LEU A 87 19.59 8.21 -0.04
C LEU A 87 19.82 9.72 0.15
N VAL A 88 18.91 10.42 0.84
CA VAL A 88 19.01 11.88 1.07
C VAL A 88 19.69 12.25 2.40
N GLY A 89 20.03 11.26 3.23
CA GLY A 89 20.60 11.46 4.55
C GLY A 89 21.98 12.13 4.52
N VAL A 90 22.11 13.27 5.20
CA VAL A 90 23.37 14.01 5.37
C VAL A 90 24.21 13.30 6.44
N GLY A 91 25.18 12.49 6.01
CA GLY A 91 26.10 11.78 6.89
C GLY A 91 26.40 10.37 6.37
N ALA A 92 27.07 10.29 5.22
CA ALA A 92 27.45 9.04 4.55
C ALA A 92 28.41 8.16 5.37
N ASP A 93 28.96 8.68 6.47
CA ASP A 93 30.05 8.05 7.22
C ASP A 93 29.58 6.90 8.13
N VAL A 94 28.26 6.77 8.38
CA VAL A 94 27.70 5.70 9.23
C VAL A 94 26.63 4.92 8.47
N LEU A 95 27.08 3.99 7.63
CA LEU A 95 26.21 3.12 6.81
C LEU A 95 25.45 2.06 7.61
N ILE A 96 25.92 1.72 8.82
CA ILE A 96 25.37 0.61 9.61
C ILE A 96 23.97 0.93 10.14
N ARG A 97 23.74 2.14 10.67
CA ARG A 97 22.43 2.53 11.24
C ARG A 97 21.31 2.49 10.20
N PRO A 98 21.39 3.17 9.03
CA PRO A 98 20.32 3.12 8.04
C PRO A 98 20.12 1.72 7.46
N ALA A 99 21.19 0.92 7.33
CA ALA A 99 21.08 -0.49 6.92
C ALA A 99 20.28 -1.33 7.91
N ILE A 100 20.52 -1.19 9.22
CA ILE A 100 19.76 -1.90 10.26
C ILE A 100 18.29 -1.46 10.24
N VAL A 101 18.03 -0.15 10.16
CA VAL A 101 16.66 0.39 10.09
C VAL A 101 15.92 -0.17 8.87
N LEU A 102 16.53 -0.09 7.68
CA LEU A 102 15.91 -0.61 6.46
C LEU A 102 15.66 -2.13 6.56
N ALA A 103 16.60 -2.90 7.12
CA ALA A 103 16.44 -4.34 7.30
C ALA A 103 15.27 -4.67 8.25
N LEU A 104 15.14 -3.96 9.37
CA LEU A 104 14.04 -4.16 10.31
C LEU A 104 12.68 -3.80 9.69
N VAL A 105 12.62 -2.67 8.95
CA VAL A 105 11.42 -2.26 8.23
C VAL A 105 11.05 -3.27 7.13
N LEU A 106 12.04 -3.80 6.41
CA LEU A 106 11.83 -4.87 5.42
C LEU A 106 11.27 -6.15 6.06
N VAL A 107 11.81 -6.59 7.20
CA VAL A 107 11.30 -7.78 7.92
C VAL A 107 9.85 -7.57 8.35
N TRP A 108 9.54 -6.40 8.91
CA TRP A 108 8.18 -6.02 9.29
C TRP A 108 7.24 -5.99 8.06
N ALA A 109 7.67 -5.39 6.96
CA ALA A 109 6.91 -5.28 5.74
C ALA A 109 6.59 -6.65 5.14
N VAL A 110 7.59 -7.51 5.00
CA VAL A 110 7.44 -8.89 4.51
C VAL A 110 6.48 -9.68 5.40
N ARG A 111 6.61 -9.59 6.73
CA ARG A 111 5.70 -10.27 7.65
C ARG A 111 4.25 -9.86 7.41
N LEU A 112 3.96 -8.57 7.33
CA LEU A 112 2.59 -8.08 7.11
C LEU A 112 2.05 -8.45 5.72
N THR A 113 2.87 -8.29 4.68
CA THR A 113 2.48 -8.67 3.32
C THR A 113 2.22 -10.18 3.23
N MET A 114 2.98 -11.02 3.94
CA MET A 114 2.73 -12.47 3.97
C MET A 114 1.45 -12.84 4.73
N ASN A 115 1.07 -12.09 5.77
CA ASN A 115 -0.22 -12.29 6.43
C ASN A 115 -1.37 -12.06 5.44
N TRP A 116 -1.28 -11.00 4.63
CA TRP A 116 -2.24 -10.72 3.58
C TRP A 116 -2.25 -11.83 2.51
N VAL A 117 -1.09 -12.21 1.97
CA VAL A 117 -0.97 -13.25 0.93
C VAL A 117 -1.58 -14.59 1.39
N ARG A 118 -1.46 -14.93 2.67
CA ARG A 118 -2.02 -16.18 3.23
C ARG A 118 -3.53 -16.13 3.41
N ARG A 119 -4.11 -14.95 3.65
CA ARG A 119 -5.54 -14.80 3.93
C ARG A 119 -6.36 -14.47 2.67
N TRP A 120 -5.78 -13.72 1.74
CA TRP A 120 -6.50 -13.13 0.62
C TRP A 120 -6.64 -14.11 -0.56
N ASN A 121 -7.88 -14.39 -0.97
CA ASN A 121 -8.22 -15.39 -1.98
C ASN A 121 -8.54 -14.81 -3.37
N GLY A 122 -8.01 -13.64 -3.71
CA GLY A 122 -8.22 -13.00 -5.01
C GLY A 122 -9.16 -11.81 -4.96
N LEU A 123 -9.41 -11.19 -6.13
CA LEU A 123 -10.10 -9.89 -6.22
C LEU A 123 -11.56 -9.92 -5.75
N ARG A 124 -12.15 -11.11 -5.60
CA ARG A 124 -13.51 -11.31 -5.07
C ARG A 124 -13.56 -11.44 -3.54
N ASP A 125 -12.41 -11.53 -2.87
CA ASP A 125 -12.27 -11.58 -1.41
C ASP A 125 -11.88 -10.18 -0.92
N GLU A 126 -12.83 -9.47 -0.31
CA GLU A 126 -12.60 -8.20 0.40
C GLU A 126 -12.63 -8.49 1.92
N ASP A 127 -11.69 -7.90 2.67
CA ASP A 127 -11.58 -8.08 4.12
C ASP A 127 -12.90 -7.71 4.81
N TRP A 128 -13.32 -8.55 5.77
CA TRP A 128 -14.58 -8.41 6.49
C TRP A 128 -14.74 -7.03 7.15
N ARG A 129 -13.65 -6.38 7.57
CA ARG A 129 -13.67 -5.01 8.12
C ARG A 129 -14.21 -4.01 7.09
N TYR A 130 -13.79 -4.17 5.84
CA TYR A 130 -14.16 -3.28 4.74
C TYR A 130 -15.57 -3.61 4.25
N VAL A 131 -15.94 -4.89 4.21
CA VAL A 131 -17.34 -5.30 3.97
C VAL A 131 -18.28 -4.69 5.02
N MET A 132 -17.94 -4.77 6.31
CA MET A 132 -18.74 -4.16 7.38
C MET A 132 -18.83 -2.63 7.26
N LEU A 133 -17.73 -1.95 6.88
CA LEU A 133 -17.75 -0.51 6.62
C LEU A 133 -18.62 -0.18 5.39
N ARG A 134 -18.56 -1.00 4.35
CA ARG A 134 -19.37 -0.87 3.13
C ARG A 134 -20.85 -1.02 3.43
N GLU A 135 -21.24 -2.03 4.19
CA GLU A 135 -22.61 -2.26 4.63
C GLU A 135 -23.13 -1.09 5.49
N ARG A 136 -22.29 -0.56 6.38
CA ARG A 136 -22.65 0.56 7.27
C ARG A 136 -22.82 1.89 6.53
N HIS A 137 -21.97 2.17 5.55
CA HIS A 137 -21.90 3.49 4.90
C HIS A 137 -22.52 3.54 3.50
N GLY A 138 -22.84 2.38 2.92
CA GLY A 138 -23.52 2.25 1.62
C GLY A 138 -22.85 3.09 0.54
N LYS A 139 -23.61 4.03 -0.06
CA LYS A 139 -23.11 4.93 -1.12
C LYS A 139 -21.91 5.80 -0.70
N ARG A 140 -21.71 6.03 0.60
CA ARG A 140 -20.59 6.82 1.13
C ARG A 140 -19.35 5.98 1.41
N TYR A 141 -19.39 4.67 1.19
CA TYR A 141 -18.29 3.76 1.46
C TYR A 141 -16.96 4.25 0.89
N TRP A 142 -16.93 4.70 -0.36
CA TRP A 142 -15.68 5.12 -1.00
C TRP A 142 -15.04 6.36 -0.37
N VAL A 143 -15.85 7.29 0.18
CA VAL A 143 -15.32 8.41 0.96
C VAL A 143 -14.73 7.92 2.27
N VAL A 144 -15.41 6.98 2.95
CA VAL A 144 -14.91 6.35 4.18
C VAL A 144 -13.65 5.52 3.91
N SER A 145 -13.59 4.81 2.79
CA SER A 145 -12.43 4.03 2.37
C SER A 145 -11.24 4.91 2.07
N TRP A 146 -11.42 6.01 1.33
CA TRP A 146 -10.37 6.99 1.10
C TRP A 146 -9.84 7.57 2.42
N MET A 147 -10.72 8.04 3.30
CA MET A 147 -10.32 8.69 4.54
C MET A 147 -9.71 7.72 5.57
N GLY A 148 -10.37 6.59 5.81
CA GLY A 148 -10.05 5.69 6.92
C GLY A 148 -9.17 4.51 6.55
N ILE A 149 -9.33 3.95 5.34
CA ILE A 149 -8.57 2.75 4.92
C ILE A 149 -7.28 3.16 4.21
N HIS A 150 -7.29 4.26 3.43
CA HIS A 150 -6.12 4.67 2.64
C HIS A 150 -5.36 5.83 3.28
N LEU A 151 -5.99 7.01 3.38
CA LEU A 151 -5.29 8.24 3.75
C LEU A 151 -4.81 8.22 5.21
N LEU A 152 -5.63 7.74 6.14
CA LEU A 152 -5.25 7.70 7.56
C LEU A 152 -4.01 6.82 7.79
N PRO A 153 -3.94 5.55 7.33
CA PRO A 153 -2.71 4.76 7.46
C PRO A 153 -1.51 5.37 6.76
N THR A 154 -1.68 5.99 5.58
CA THR A 154 -0.60 6.72 4.88
C THR A 154 -0.02 7.82 5.77
N VAL A 155 -0.87 8.67 6.35
CA VAL A 155 -0.42 9.73 7.26
C VAL A 155 0.26 9.16 8.51
N LEU A 156 -0.28 8.09 9.09
CA LEU A 156 0.29 7.47 10.30
C LEU A 156 1.64 6.78 10.07
N VAL A 157 1.84 6.21 8.88
CA VAL A 157 3.11 5.61 8.47
C VAL A 157 4.17 6.68 8.19
N PHE A 158 3.74 7.81 7.64
CA PHE A 158 4.63 8.91 7.27
C PHE A 158 5.17 9.69 8.48
N LEU A 159 4.35 9.89 9.53
CA LEU A 159 4.68 10.62 10.75
C LEU A 159 5.56 9.82 11.71
#